data_AF-A0A1B9NLG1-F1
#
_entry.id   AF-A0A1B9NLG1-F1
#
_cell.length_a   1.000
_cell.length_b   1.000
_cell.length_c   1.000
_cell.angle_alpha   90.00
_cell.angle_beta   90.00
_cell.angle_gamma   90.00
#
_symmetry.space_group_name_H-M   'P 1'
#
loop_
_entity.id
_entity.type
_entity.pdbx_description
1 polymer ?
#
loop_
_entity_poly.entity_id
_entity_poly.type
_entity_poly.pdbx_seq_one_letter_code
_entity_poly.pdbx_strand_id
1 'polypeptide(L)'
;MIGDQRLMPFRRDELPFGWYFRNGDNFLLDSPHGRALNSLSANYKNDHRITIKTINGKQYINVPTAFAPDGRGYFERAVNGINRQVGSTEDDAIRNIYGQQGVRGGVDASIDINGGFTPYTYVFSYSRGVGKQAIVVQDYNSLAESVISTFDASRIVPTAHENRPLNIGMTPVIYLGV
;
A
#
# COMPACT_ATOMS: atom_id res chain seq x y z
N MET A 1 28.81 4.60 -1.32
CA MET A 1 29.32 3.59 -0.36
C MET A 1 28.75 2.24 -0.76
N ILE A 2 29.47 1.11 -0.57
CA ILE A 2 28.88 -0.22 -0.82
C ILE A 2 27.66 -0.39 0.08
N GLY A 3 26.54 -0.83 -0.48
CA GLY A 3 25.25 -0.89 0.22
C GLY A 3 24.43 0.40 0.15
N ASP A 4 24.86 1.42 -0.59
CA ASP A 4 23.99 2.57 -0.86
C ASP A 4 22.78 2.13 -1.69
N GLN A 5 21.57 2.53 -1.27
CA GLN A 5 20.32 2.16 -1.90
C GLN A 5 19.53 3.42 -2.26
N ARG A 6 18.99 3.49 -3.47
CA ARG A 6 18.18 4.63 -3.94
C ARG A 6 17.32 4.29 -5.15
N LEU A 7 16.52 5.26 -5.57
CA LEU A 7 15.80 5.25 -6.84
C LEU A 7 16.61 5.97 -7.91
N MET A 8 16.72 5.37 -9.10
CA MET A 8 17.44 5.95 -10.25
C MET A 8 16.52 6.15 -11.46
N PRO A 9 16.79 7.17 -12.30
CA PRO A 9 15.98 7.45 -13.50
C PRO A 9 16.36 6.57 -14.71
N PHE A 10 17.23 5.57 -14.52
CA PHE A 10 17.71 4.68 -15.58
C PHE A 10 16.90 3.39 -15.61
N ARG A 11 16.73 2.80 -16.79
CA ARG A 11 16.17 1.45 -16.91
C ARG A 11 17.11 0.41 -16.30
N ARG A 12 16.58 -0.77 -16.00
CA ARG A 12 17.34 -1.90 -15.43
C ARG A 12 18.63 -2.21 -16.21
N ASP A 13 18.55 -2.21 -17.53
CA ASP A 13 19.68 -2.60 -18.40
C ASP A 13 20.58 -1.41 -18.76
N GLU A 14 20.28 -0.22 -18.23
CA GLU A 14 21.01 1.04 -18.45
C GLU A 14 21.59 1.57 -17.13
N LEU A 15 21.67 0.71 -16.10
CA LEU A 15 22.21 1.10 -14.81
C LEU A 15 23.70 1.45 -14.93
N PRO A 16 24.16 2.55 -14.31
CA PRO A 16 25.58 2.88 -14.27
C PRO A 16 26.38 1.77 -13.60
N PHE A 17 27.66 1.65 -13.97
CA PHE A 17 28.57 0.67 -13.40
C PHE A 17 28.53 0.66 -11.85
N GLY A 18 28.55 -0.54 -11.28
CA GLY A 18 28.48 -0.75 -9.84
C GLY A 18 27.09 -0.68 -9.23
N TRP A 19 26.04 -0.35 -10.00
CA TRP A 19 24.65 -0.31 -9.53
C TRP A 19 23.85 -1.50 -10.04
N TYR A 20 23.10 -2.12 -9.12
CA TYR A 20 22.35 -3.34 -9.38
C TYR A 20 20.89 -3.16 -8.96
N PHE A 21 19.98 -3.72 -9.75
CA PHE A 21 18.54 -3.68 -9.48
C PHE A 21 18.18 -4.45 -8.20
N ARG A 22 17.36 -3.87 -7.32
CA ARG A 22 16.91 -4.49 -6.06
C ARG A 22 15.69 -5.37 -6.25
N ASN A 23 15.89 -6.54 -6.85
CA ASN A 23 14.83 -7.47 -7.24
C ASN A 23 14.95 -8.87 -6.61
N GLY A 24 15.87 -9.07 -5.66
CA GLY A 24 16.10 -10.39 -5.07
C GLY A 24 16.94 -11.36 -5.91
N ASP A 25 17.56 -10.90 -7.00
CA ASP A 25 18.45 -11.73 -7.83
C ASP A 25 19.62 -12.30 -7.02
N ASN A 26 20.12 -13.44 -7.48
CA ASN A 26 21.13 -14.22 -6.77
C ASN A 26 22.45 -14.19 -7.50
N PHE A 27 23.51 -13.90 -6.75
CA PHE A 27 24.89 -13.94 -7.22
C PHE A 27 25.63 -15.07 -6.54
N LEU A 28 26.54 -15.72 -7.26
CA LEU A 28 27.46 -16.67 -6.64
C LEU A 28 28.22 -15.98 -5.51
N LEU A 29 28.33 -16.64 -4.35
CA LEU A 29 28.94 -16.06 -3.15
C LEU A 29 30.40 -15.62 -3.38
N ASP A 30 31.12 -16.35 -4.23
CA ASP A 30 32.52 -16.08 -4.58
C ASP A 30 32.69 -15.10 -5.75
N SER A 31 31.62 -14.66 -6.41
CA SER A 31 31.68 -13.62 -7.46
C SER A 31 32.03 -12.24 -6.88
N PRO A 32 32.47 -11.26 -7.70
CA PRO A 32 32.70 -9.89 -7.23
C PRO A 32 31.48 -9.31 -6.48
N HIS A 33 30.28 -9.45 -7.05
CA HIS A 33 29.01 -9.05 -6.45
C HIS A 33 28.75 -9.77 -5.13
N GLY A 34 28.96 -11.10 -5.11
CA GLY A 34 28.72 -11.92 -3.92
C GLY A 34 29.64 -11.54 -2.77
N ARG A 35 30.92 -11.26 -3.06
CA ARG A 35 31.88 -10.77 -2.06
C ARG A 35 31.51 -9.37 -1.57
N ALA A 36 31.09 -8.46 -2.45
CA ALA A 36 30.63 -7.13 -2.06
C ALA A 36 29.41 -7.21 -1.12
N LEU A 37 28.39 -7.99 -1.49
CA LEU A 37 27.22 -8.24 -0.64
C LEU A 37 27.59 -8.91 0.68
N ASN A 38 28.48 -9.90 0.66
CA ASN A 38 28.85 -10.62 1.87
C ASN A 38 29.70 -9.75 2.83
N SER A 39 30.41 -8.75 2.31
CA SER A 39 31.18 -7.80 3.12
C SER A 39 30.32 -6.84 3.96
N LEU A 40 29.03 -6.72 3.63
CA LEU A 40 28.06 -5.94 4.41
C LEU A 40 27.89 -6.56 5.82
N SER A 41 27.61 -5.70 6.80
CA SER A 41 27.45 -6.11 8.20
C SER A 41 26.31 -7.11 8.37
N ALA A 42 26.38 -7.92 9.43
CA ALA A 42 25.31 -8.87 9.76
C ALA A 42 23.95 -8.15 9.94
N ASN A 43 23.94 -6.99 10.60
CA ASN A 43 22.72 -6.18 10.79
C ASN A 43 22.16 -5.71 9.46
N TYR A 44 23.00 -5.14 8.58
CA TYR A 44 22.55 -4.70 7.26
C TYR A 44 21.93 -5.86 6.47
N LYS A 45 22.58 -7.03 6.48
CA LYS A 45 22.08 -8.21 5.79
C LYS A 45 20.74 -8.69 6.37
N ASN A 46 20.61 -8.68 7.70
CA ASN A 46 19.37 -9.02 8.38
C ASN A 46 18.23 -8.05 8.02
N ASP A 47 18.47 -6.75 8.15
CA ASP A 47 17.46 -5.71 7.92
C ASP A 47 16.96 -5.73 6.47
N HIS A 48 17.84 -6.01 5.52
CA HIS A 48 17.52 -6.03 4.10
C HIS A 48 17.24 -7.43 3.52
N ARG A 49 17.07 -8.44 4.38
CA ARG A 49 16.78 -9.84 4.00
C ARG A 49 17.76 -10.38 2.93
N ILE A 50 19.05 -10.07 3.11
CA ILE A 50 20.15 -10.59 2.31
C ILE A 50 20.61 -11.91 2.95
N THR A 51 20.42 -13.00 2.23
CA THR A 51 20.64 -14.35 2.73
C THR A 51 21.55 -15.15 1.81
N ILE A 52 22.29 -16.08 2.40
CA ILE A 52 23.08 -17.06 1.65
C ILE A 52 22.26 -18.35 1.55
N LYS A 53 22.15 -18.90 0.34
CA LYS A 53 21.48 -20.18 0.08
C LYS A 53 22.35 -21.09 -0.77
N THR A 54 22.21 -22.40 -0.58
CA THR A 54 22.91 -23.41 -1.38
C THR A 54 21.98 -23.90 -2.47
N ILE A 55 22.39 -23.75 -3.73
CA ILE A 55 21.68 -24.23 -4.91
C ILE A 55 22.66 -25.09 -5.72
N ASN A 56 22.32 -26.36 -5.93
CA ASN A 56 23.13 -27.31 -6.71
C ASN A 56 24.60 -27.37 -6.23
N GLY A 57 24.81 -27.41 -4.91
CA GLY A 57 26.14 -27.50 -4.29
C GLY A 57 26.95 -26.19 -4.29
N LYS A 58 26.41 -25.09 -4.81
CA LYS A 58 27.06 -23.77 -4.79
C LYS A 58 26.30 -22.80 -3.89
N GLN A 59 27.03 -21.92 -3.23
CA GLN A 59 26.43 -20.88 -2.40
C GLN A 59 26.14 -19.62 -3.22
N TYR A 60 24.97 -19.06 -3.02
CA TYR A 60 24.51 -17.82 -3.62
C TYR A 60 24.06 -16.85 -2.55
N ILE A 61 24.22 -15.56 -2.80
CA ILE A 61 23.74 -14.46 -1.95
C ILE A 61 22.83 -13.56 -2.78
N ASN A 62 21.70 -13.12 -2.21
CA ASN A 62 20.75 -12.27 -2.92
C ASN A 62 21.05 -10.78 -2.75
N VAL A 63 20.75 -9.98 -3.77
CA VAL A 63 20.50 -8.54 -3.57
C VAL A 63 19.19 -8.36 -2.78
N PRO A 64 19.00 -7.25 -2.05
CA PRO A 64 17.72 -6.99 -1.42
C PRO A 64 16.62 -6.81 -2.47
N THR A 65 15.37 -6.99 -2.05
CA THR A 65 14.20 -6.69 -2.88
C THR A 65 13.54 -5.40 -2.40
N ALA A 66 13.21 -4.51 -3.34
CA ALA A 66 12.38 -3.34 -3.09
C ALA A 66 10.88 -3.63 -3.29
N PHE A 67 10.52 -4.89 -3.53
CA PHE A 67 9.16 -5.31 -3.87
C PHE A 67 8.58 -6.24 -2.81
N ALA A 68 7.29 -6.05 -2.52
CA ALA A 68 6.47 -6.96 -1.76
C ALA A 68 6.25 -8.29 -2.52
N PRO A 69 5.84 -9.37 -1.84
CA PRO A 69 5.60 -10.66 -2.48
C PRO A 69 4.56 -10.63 -3.62
N ASP A 70 3.65 -9.65 -3.62
CA ASP A 70 2.64 -9.44 -4.67
C ASP A 70 3.15 -8.60 -5.86
N GLY A 71 4.42 -8.19 -5.83
CA GLY A 71 5.08 -7.42 -6.88
C GLY A 71 4.93 -5.90 -6.76
N ARG A 72 4.17 -5.37 -5.79
CA ARG A 72 4.12 -3.93 -5.51
C ARG A 72 5.46 -3.44 -4.96
N GLY A 73 5.85 -2.22 -5.32
CA GLY A 73 7.06 -1.59 -4.78
C GLY A 73 6.80 -1.01 -3.40
N TYR A 74 7.74 -1.18 -2.47
CA TYR A 74 7.68 -0.48 -1.19
C TYR A 74 8.01 1.00 -1.36
N PHE A 75 7.25 1.86 -0.68
CA PHE A 75 7.64 3.26 -0.47
C PHE A 75 8.67 3.34 0.67
N GLU A 76 9.82 3.93 0.37
CA GLU A 76 10.86 4.17 1.39
C GLU A 76 10.50 5.38 2.24
N ARG A 77 10.55 5.20 3.56
CA ARG A 77 10.25 6.27 4.52
C ARG A 77 11.17 6.19 5.73
N ALA A 78 11.43 7.34 6.35
CA ALA A 78 12.33 7.45 7.49
C ALA A 78 11.86 6.58 8.66
N VAL A 79 12.81 5.92 9.35
CA VAL A 79 12.58 5.22 10.62
C VAL A 79 11.99 6.16 11.68
N ASN A 80 11.26 5.62 12.66
CA ASN A 80 10.72 6.40 13.78
C ASN A 80 11.38 6.08 15.12
N GLY A 81 12.40 5.22 15.13
CA GLY A 81 13.17 4.86 16.33
C GLY A 81 12.45 3.94 17.31
N ILE A 82 11.18 3.58 17.06
CA ILE A 82 10.40 2.70 17.94
C ILE A 82 9.96 1.45 17.17
N ASN A 83 8.85 1.55 16.43
CA ASN A 83 8.25 0.39 15.74
C ASN A 83 8.67 0.31 14.27
N ARG A 84 8.99 1.44 13.64
CA ARG A 84 9.50 1.49 12.27
C ARG A 84 11.01 1.59 12.30
N GLN A 85 11.65 0.45 12.15
CA GLN A 85 13.09 0.26 12.11
C GLN A 85 13.57 0.03 10.67
N VAL A 86 14.89 0.06 10.45
CA VAL A 86 15.47 -0.31 9.14
C VAL A 86 15.03 -1.74 8.80
N GLY A 87 14.58 -1.95 7.57
CA GLY A 87 14.11 -3.28 7.13
C GLY A 87 12.68 -3.66 7.52
N SER A 88 12.05 -2.93 8.44
CA SER A 88 10.63 -3.15 8.77
C SER A 88 9.72 -2.72 7.62
N THR A 89 8.65 -3.47 7.42
CA THR A 89 7.64 -3.21 6.37
C THR A 89 6.30 -2.91 7.03
N GLU A 90 5.58 -1.92 6.49
CA GLU A 90 4.22 -1.56 6.88
C GLU A 90 3.31 -1.79 5.65
N ASP A 91 2.17 -2.44 5.82
CA ASP A 91 1.18 -2.60 4.74
C ASP A 91 0.47 -1.27 4.44
N ASP A 92 -0.18 -1.18 3.28
CA ASP A 92 -0.92 0.02 2.91
C ASP A 92 -2.09 0.28 3.86
N ALA A 93 -2.17 1.52 4.35
CA ALA A 93 -3.19 1.94 5.28
C ALA A 93 -3.63 3.37 4.97
N ILE A 94 -4.93 3.61 5.10
CA ILE A 94 -5.50 4.96 5.20
C ILE A 94 -5.77 5.28 6.67
N ARG A 95 -5.80 6.57 7.00
CA ARG A 95 -6.33 6.99 8.31
C ARG A 95 -7.82 6.67 8.38
N ASN A 96 -8.32 6.48 9.60
CA ASN A 96 -9.76 6.32 9.84
C ASN A 96 -10.53 7.50 9.23
N ILE A 97 -11.52 7.20 8.40
CA ILE A 97 -12.44 8.19 7.83
C ILE A 97 -13.76 8.05 8.58
N TYR A 98 -14.11 9.07 9.35
CA TYR A 98 -15.35 9.10 10.13
C TYR A 98 -16.19 10.30 9.71
N GLY A 99 -17.48 10.08 9.46
CA GLY A 99 -18.44 11.11 9.14
C GLY A 99 -19.81 10.77 9.72
N GLN A 100 -20.55 11.78 10.15
CA GLN A 100 -21.92 11.65 10.62
C GLN A 100 -22.83 12.46 9.69
N GLN A 101 -23.82 11.80 9.12
CA GLN A 101 -24.94 12.48 8.46
C GLN A 101 -26.05 12.70 9.48
N GLY A 102 -26.38 13.96 9.73
CA GLY A 102 -27.54 14.34 10.52
C GLY A 102 -28.75 14.53 9.60
N VAL A 103 -29.85 13.85 9.90
CA VAL A 103 -31.16 14.22 9.32
C VAL A 103 -31.80 15.21 10.29
N ARG A 104 -32.02 16.46 9.86
CA ARG A 104 -32.82 17.43 10.63
C ARG A 104 -34.28 17.26 10.23
N GLY A 105 -35.11 16.75 11.14
CA GLY A 105 -36.56 16.83 11.03
C GLY A 105 -37.14 17.40 12.31
N GLY A 106 -38.08 18.33 12.18
CA GLY A 106 -39.15 18.49 13.16
C GLY A 106 -40.33 17.67 12.67
N VAL A 107 -40.92 16.82 13.52
CA VAL A 107 -42.02 15.84 13.28
C VAL A 107 -41.84 14.88 12.09
N ASP A 108 -41.44 15.38 10.92
CA ASP A 108 -41.11 14.65 9.69
C ASP A 108 -39.69 15.02 9.24
N ALA A 109 -38.84 14.02 9.05
CA ALA A 109 -37.48 14.20 8.57
C ALA A 109 -37.37 13.57 7.17
N SER A 110 -37.49 14.38 6.11
CA SER A 110 -37.30 13.92 4.74
C SER A 110 -35.82 14.00 4.35
N ILE A 111 -35.35 13.02 3.59
CA ILE A 111 -34.09 13.08 2.86
C ILE A 111 -34.48 13.34 1.40
N ASP A 112 -34.39 14.59 0.96
CA ASP A 112 -34.62 14.93 -0.45
C ASP A 112 -33.41 14.52 -1.30
N ILE A 113 -33.61 13.54 -2.18
CA ILE A 113 -32.60 13.06 -3.12
C ILE A 113 -33.00 13.56 -4.51
N ASN A 114 -32.46 14.72 -4.92
CA ASN A 114 -32.68 15.26 -6.26
C ASN A 114 -31.49 14.92 -7.18
N GLY A 115 -31.70 14.01 -8.14
CA GLY A 115 -30.92 13.88 -9.37
C GLY A 115 -30.20 12.52 -9.62
N GLY A 116 -30.36 12.00 -10.84
CA GLY A 116 -29.46 11.01 -11.47
C GLY A 116 -30.08 9.64 -11.78
N PHE A 117 -29.83 9.10 -12.98
CA PHE A 117 -30.31 7.78 -13.42
C PHE A 117 -29.78 6.62 -12.56
N THR A 118 -30.52 5.50 -12.56
CA THR A 118 -30.32 4.26 -11.79
C THR A 118 -28.96 3.58 -12.01
N PRO A 119 -28.43 2.79 -11.04
CA PRO A 119 -28.89 2.53 -9.66
C PRO A 119 -28.16 3.34 -8.56
N TYR A 120 -28.89 3.65 -7.48
CA TYR A 120 -28.49 4.53 -6.38
C TYR A 120 -27.70 3.82 -5.25
N THR A 121 -26.80 4.55 -4.58
CA THR A 121 -25.95 4.08 -3.46
C THR A 121 -25.46 5.31 -2.59
N TYR A 122 -25.78 5.44 -1.27
CA TYR A 122 -25.31 6.46 -0.20
C TYR A 122 -24.56 6.14 1.19
N VAL A 123 -23.95 7.06 1.93
CA VAL A 123 -22.72 6.78 2.74
C VAL A 123 -22.77 6.20 4.20
N PHE A 124 -23.84 5.65 4.80
CA PHE A 124 -23.86 5.51 6.30
C PHE A 124 -24.42 4.22 6.95
N SER A 125 -23.83 3.83 8.10
CA SER A 125 -24.40 2.91 9.09
C SER A 125 -24.86 3.66 10.35
N TYR A 126 -25.93 3.19 10.99
CA TYR A 126 -26.60 3.87 12.10
C TYR A 126 -26.50 3.04 13.40
N SER A 127 -26.19 3.68 14.54
CA SER A 127 -26.27 3.03 15.86
C SER A 127 -27.12 3.86 16.83
N ARG A 128 -27.98 3.17 17.60
CA ARG A 128 -28.74 3.73 18.74
C ARG A 128 -28.97 2.68 19.84
N GLY A 129 -29.01 3.17 21.08
CA GLY A 129 -29.49 2.45 22.27
C GLY A 129 -31.00 2.16 22.23
N VAL A 130 -31.47 1.49 23.28
CA VAL A 130 -32.74 0.72 23.39
C VAL A 130 -33.94 1.35 22.65
N GLY A 131 -34.57 0.57 21.75
CA GLY A 131 -35.77 0.95 20.98
C GLY A 131 -35.57 1.10 19.45
N LYS A 132 -34.81 0.21 18.81
CA LYS A 132 -34.40 0.29 17.38
C LYS A 132 -35.61 0.45 16.43
N GLN A 133 -35.79 1.65 15.86
CA GLN A 133 -36.72 1.94 14.77
C GLN A 133 -35.93 2.14 13.47
N ALA A 134 -36.38 1.49 12.39
CA ALA A 134 -35.85 1.65 11.04
C ALA A 134 -36.24 3.02 10.47
N ILE A 135 -35.42 3.58 9.56
CA ILE A 135 -35.88 4.65 8.68
C ILE A 135 -36.86 3.99 7.71
N VAL A 136 -38.15 4.21 7.92
CA VAL A 136 -39.21 3.83 6.99
C VAL A 136 -39.52 5.06 6.18
N VAL A 137 -39.23 5.04 4.88
CA VAL A 137 -39.81 6.02 3.97
C VAL A 137 -41.19 5.50 3.62
N GLN A 138 -42.21 6.25 4.04
CA GLN A 138 -43.58 6.04 3.59
C GLN A 138 -43.75 6.79 2.27
N ASP A 139 -43.89 6.05 1.18
CA ASP A 139 -44.46 6.62 -0.04
C ASP A 139 -45.94 6.98 0.20
N TYR A 140 -46.53 7.85 -0.62
CA TYR A 140 -47.93 8.29 -0.52
C TYR A 140 -48.93 7.10 -0.47
N ASN A 141 -48.51 5.93 -0.96
CA ASN A 141 -49.27 4.68 -0.96
C ASN A 141 -49.10 3.81 0.30
N SER A 142 -48.44 4.30 1.35
CA SER A 142 -48.29 3.58 2.65
C SER A 142 -47.54 2.24 2.60
N LEU A 143 -46.79 1.98 1.53
CA LEU A 143 -45.90 0.83 1.44
C LEU A 143 -44.58 1.17 2.14
N ALA A 144 -44.19 0.37 3.13
CA ALA A 144 -42.94 0.54 3.84
C ALA A 144 -41.78 0.17 2.90
N GLU A 145 -41.10 1.18 2.34
CA GLU A 145 -39.89 0.97 1.56
C GLU A 145 -38.65 1.24 2.42
N SER A 146 -37.69 0.32 2.37
CA SER A 146 -36.39 0.47 3.01
C SER A 146 -35.47 1.30 2.11
N VAL A 147 -35.02 2.45 2.62
CA VAL A 147 -34.03 3.28 1.90
C VAL A 147 -32.62 2.86 2.29
N ILE A 148 -31.83 2.50 1.28
CA ILE A 148 -30.43 2.08 1.46
C ILE A 148 -29.50 3.25 1.22
N SER A 149 -28.56 3.40 2.15
CA SER A 149 -27.36 4.21 2.00
C SER A 149 -26.15 3.28 1.65
N THR A 150 -25.66 3.30 0.38
CA THR A 150 -24.26 3.15 -0.26
C THR A 150 -23.02 4.16 -0.25
N PHE A 151 -21.94 4.03 0.54
CA PHE A 151 -20.76 4.92 0.35
C PHE A 151 -20.00 4.59 -0.92
N ASP A 152 -19.86 5.57 -1.82
CA ASP A 152 -19.06 5.41 -3.03
C ASP A 152 -18.19 6.64 -3.30
N ALA A 153 -16.91 6.55 -2.90
CA ALA A 153 -15.92 7.59 -3.14
C ALA A 153 -15.57 7.76 -4.64
N SER A 154 -15.78 6.71 -5.45
CA SER A 154 -15.37 6.72 -6.87
C SER A 154 -16.09 7.77 -7.72
N ARG A 155 -17.20 8.32 -7.20
CA ARG A 155 -17.96 9.40 -7.85
C ARG A 155 -17.25 10.75 -7.90
N ILE A 156 -16.31 11.00 -6.99
CA ILE A 156 -15.64 12.31 -6.86
C ILE A 156 -14.12 12.18 -6.89
N VAL A 157 -13.57 11.00 -6.62
CA VAL A 157 -12.13 10.75 -6.67
C VAL A 157 -11.78 9.49 -7.48
N PRO A 158 -10.66 9.47 -8.20
CA PRO A 158 -10.15 8.25 -8.80
C PRO A 158 -9.88 7.18 -7.74
N THR A 159 -10.27 5.94 -8.03
CA THR A 159 -10.01 4.78 -7.17
C THR A 159 -9.07 3.80 -7.88
N ALA A 160 -8.35 3.00 -7.09
CA ALA A 160 -7.44 1.97 -7.57
C ALA A 160 -7.37 0.81 -6.54
N HIS A 161 -6.77 -0.30 -6.94
CA HIS A 161 -6.53 -1.46 -6.07
C HIS A 161 -5.48 -1.20 -4.97
N GLU A 162 -4.75 -0.09 -5.06
CA GLU A 162 -3.72 0.34 -4.11
C GLU A 162 -3.96 1.82 -3.74
N ASN A 163 -3.91 2.15 -2.45
CA ASN A 163 -3.93 3.53 -2.01
C ASN A 163 -2.58 4.20 -2.28
N ARG A 164 -2.53 5.07 -3.30
CA ARG A 164 -1.30 5.73 -3.73
C ARG A 164 -1.53 7.18 -4.14
N PRO A 165 -0.60 8.10 -3.81
CA PRO A 165 -0.56 9.41 -4.46
C PRO A 165 -0.11 9.26 -5.93
N LEU A 166 -0.26 10.35 -6.69
CA LEU A 166 0.38 10.47 -7.99
C LEU A 166 1.90 10.21 -7.83
N ASN A 167 2.45 9.34 -8.67
CA ASN A 167 3.83 8.90 -8.59
C ASN A 167 4.44 8.72 -9.99
N ILE A 168 5.76 8.66 -10.05
CA ILE A 168 6.54 8.36 -11.25
C ILE A 168 7.46 7.17 -10.96
N GLY A 169 7.59 6.27 -11.94
CA GLY A 169 8.43 5.08 -11.83
C GLY A 169 9.92 5.41 -11.89
N MET A 170 10.68 4.78 -11.00
CA MET A 170 12.15 4.82 -10.97
C MET A 170 12.68 3.43 -10.62
N THR A 171 13.92 3.13 -10.99
CA THR A 171 14.52 1.82 -10.73
C THR A 171 15.16 1.80 -9.34
N PRO A 172 14.71 0.93 -8.41
CA PRO A 172 15.36 0.75 -7.12
C PRO A 172 16.68 -0.01 -7.27
N VAL A 173 17.76 0.58 -6.75
CA VAL A 173 19.11 0.06 -6.95
C VAL A 173 19.89 -0.05 -5.65
N ILE A 174 20.94 -0.89 -5.66
CA ILE A 174 21.99 -0.99 -4.64
C ILE A 174 23.36 -0.82 -5.30
N TYR A 175 24.26 -0.07 -4.67
CA TYR A 175 25.64 0.07 -5.12
C TYR A 175 26.53 -1.02 -4.52
N LEU A 176 27.17 -1.81 -5.39
CA LEU A 176 28.16 -2.83 -5.02
C LEU A 176 29.59 -2.46 -5.42
N GLY A 177 29.76 -1.47 -6.32
CA GLY A 177 31.06 -0.96 -6.73
C GLY A 177 31.92 -1.94 -7.54
N VAL A 178 31.29 -2.97 -8.09
CA VAL A 178 31.89 -4.04 -8.91
C VAL A 178 31.05 -4.28 -10.15
#